data_AF-A0A3M6AJK6-F1
#
_entry.id   AF-A0A3M6AJK6-F1
#
_cell.length_a   1.000
_cell.length_b   1.000
_cell.length_c   1.000
_cell.angle_alpha   90.00
_cell.angle_beta   90.00
_cell.angle_gamma   90.00
#
_symmetry.space_group_name_H-M   'P 1'
#
loop_
_entity.id
_entity.type
_entity.pdbx_description
1 polymer ?
#
loop_
_entity_poly.entity_id
_entity_poly.type
_entity_poly.pdbx_seq_one_letter_code
_entity_poly.pdbx_strand_id
1 'polypeptide(L)'
;GLLTNQGGLINAPGQLLLKNLNVVNNQSGKISSANGFTLAATSLDNTDGSLVSDKALIVRIAQLLTNLRGQISANGVTLSAAALDNRNAELSSLGSLTATIGQFDNREKGRLLANGALLLTAGGLNNLNGIVSGQQGVQLNLDQLNNTGGGSVFAKSSLGLTVSGTLKNDQGVLRSDGSLTGSAASLANSAGSISSAGVASISINDGVVNQGGQILSDAQLTLVSGSLDNSQSGRIAGNGLTLTTGAFDNHQDGRLTSTGALQLNAGLVNNSDAGR
;
A
#
# COMPACT_ATOMS: atom_id res chain seq x y z
N GLY A 1 15.20 19.66 -22.68
CA GLY A 1 14.23 20.25 -23.60
C GLY A 1 12.80 19.96 -23.15
N LEU A 2 11.83 20.69 -23.70
CA LEU A 2 10.41 20.40 -23.54
C LEU A 2 9.98 19.37 -24.60
N LEU A 3 9.24 18.34 -24.19
CA LEU A 3 8.51 17.46 -25.10
C LEU A 3 7.01 17.70 -24.91
N THR A 4 6.33 18.18 -25.96
CA THR A 4 4.88 18.35 -25.97
C THR A 4 4.27 17.30 -26.89
N ASN A 5 3.55 16.34 -26.31
CA ASN A 5 2.78 15.29 -26.97
C ASN A 5 1.29 15.38 -26.60
N GLN A 6 0.79 16.59 -26.36
CA GLN A 6 -0.61 16.78 -25.96
C GLN A 6 -1.55 16.35 -27.08
N GLY A 7 -2.45 15.40 -26.82
CA GLY A 7 -3.31 14.78 -27.84
C GLY A 7 -2.55 14.01 -28.93
N GLY A 8 -1.24 13.84 -28.78
CA GLY A 8 -0.35 13.27 -29.80
C GLY A 8 -0.09 11.78 -29.61
N LEU A 9 0.59 11.18 -30.60
CA LEU A 9 1.04 9.79 -30.57
C LEU A 9 2.54 9.74 -30.86
N ILE A 10 3.31 9.24 -29.91
CA ILE A 10 4.68 8.78 -30.10
C ILE A 10 4.65 7.26 -29.95
N ASN A 11 4.89 6.54 -31.04
CA ASN A 11 4.91 5.08 -31.04
C ASN A 11 6.16 4.57 -31.75
N ALA A 12 6.88 3.64 -31.13
CA ALA A 12 8.03 2.98 -31.74
C ALA A 12 7.83 1.45 -31.79
N PRO A 13 7.76 0.82 -32.97
CA PRO A 13 7.77 -0.64 -33.09
C PRO A 13 9.14 -1.23 -32.70
N GLY A 14 10.21 -0.42 -32.78
CA GLY A 14 11.55 -0.75 -32.30
C GLY A 14 11.86 -0.08 -30.96
N GLN A 15 13.15 0.16 -30.70
CA GLN A 15 13.61 0.87 -29.51
C GLN A 15 13.15 2.33 -29.53
N LEU A 16 12.38 2.76 -28.53
CA LEU A 16 12.13 4.18 -28.27
C LEU A 16 13.28 4.76 -27.45
N LEU A 17 13.85 5.87 -27.89
CA LEU A 17 14.89 6.62 -27.17
C LEU A 17 14.45 8.06 -26.98
N LEU A 18 14.24 8.44 -25.72
CA LEU A 18 13.93 9.80 -25.29
C LEU A 18 15.11 10.32 -24.48
N LYS A 19 15.78 11.37 -24.95
CA LYS A 19 17.01 11.90 -24.33
C LYS A 19 16.86 13.39 -24.04
N ASN A 20 17.55 13.85 -22.98
CA ASN A 20 17.69 15.26 -22.63
C ASN A 20 16.34 15.98 -22.40
N LEU A 21 15.35 15.30 -21.82
CA LEU A 21 14.06 15.89 -21.48
C LEU A 21 14.13 16.57 -20.11
N ASN A 22 13.54 17.77 -20.02
CA ASN A 22 13.36 18.51 -18.79
C ASN A 22 11.89 18.42 -18.35
N VAL A 23 10.98 18.79 -19.24
CA VAL A 23 9.53 18.73 -19.02
C VAL A 23 8.92 17.88 -20.11
N VAL A 24 8.00 16.99 -19.74
CA VAL A 24 7.20 16.20 -20.67
C VAL A 24 5.72 16.49 -20.42
N ASN A 25 5.04 17.02 -21.43
CA ASN A 25 3.58 17.14 -21.44
C ASN A 25 3.02 16.06 -22.36
N ASN A 26 2.40 15.03 -21.78
CA ASN A 26 1.71 13.94 -22.45
C ASN A 26 0.19 13.98 -22.18
N GLN A 27 -0.37 15.15 -21.90
CA GLN A 27 -1.79 15.29 -21.60
C GLN A 27 -2.65 14.77 -22.76
N SER A 28 -3.60 13.87 -22.49
CA SER A 28 -4.42 13.22 -23.53
C SER A 28 -3.62 12.55 -24.67
N GLY A 29 -2.31 12.38 -24.49
CA GLY A 29 -1.41 11.83 -25.48
C GLY A 29 -1.05 10.38 -25.17
N LYS A 30 -0.41 9.72 -26.13
CA LYS A 30 0.14 8.36 -25.97
C LYS A 30 1.62 8.33 -26.33
N ILE A 31 2.43 7.82 -25.41
CA ILE A 31 3.83 7.43 -25.64
C ILE A 31 3.93 5.92 -25.46
N SER A 32 4.31 5.19 -26.50
CA SER A 32 4.41 3.74 -26.46
C SER A 32 5.57 3.12 -27.23
N SER A 33 5.97 1.91 -26.81
CA SER A 33 6.93 1.09 -27.54
C SER A 33 6.65 -0.41 -27.37
N ALA A 34 6.92 -1.18 -28.42
CA ALA A 34 6.92 -2.65 -28.36
C ALA A 34 8.16 -3.23 -27.64
N ASN A 35 9.15 -2.38 -27.35
CA ASN A 35 10.35 -2.71 -26.58
C ASN A 35 10.37 -1.90 -25.28
N GLY A 36 11.30 -2.26 -24.39
CA GLY A 36 11.46 -1.53 -23.15
C GLY A 36 12.07 -0.15 -23.41
N PHE A 37 11.67 0.86 -22.66
CA PHE A 37 12.25 2.19 -22.78
C PHE A 37 12.31 2.92 -21.45
N THR A 38 13.10 4.00 -21.44
CA THR A 38 13.22 4.91 -20.31
C THR A 38 12.63 6.26 -20.66
N LEU A 39 11.80 6.80 -19.79
CA LEU A 39 11.41 8.20 -19.79
C LEU A 39 12.04 8.86 -18.55
N ALA A 40 13.04 9.70 -18.78
CA ALA A 40 13.70 10.47 -17.74
C ALA A 40 13.49 11.98 -17.97
N ALA A 41 12.99 12.69 -16.95
CA ALA A 41 12.71 14.12 -17.01
C ALA A 41 12.74 14.75 -15.60
N THR A 42 12.64 16.07 -15.52
CA THR A 42 12.41 16.77 -14.26
C THR A 42 10.95 16.67 -13.84
N SER A 43 10.02 16.86 -14.77
CA SER A 43 8.59 16.66 -14.57
C SER A 43 7.93 15.96 -15.75
N LEU A 44 6.85 15.22 -15.46
CA LEU A 44 5.99 14.59 -16.45
C LEU A 44 4.53 14.82 -16.06
N ASP A 45 3.77 15.38 -16.99
CA ASP A 45 2.32 15.44 -16.92
C ASP A 45 1.73 14.43 -17.91
N ASN A 46 1.13 13.37 -17.38
CA ASN A 46 0.43 12.30 -18.07
C ASN A 46 -1.09 12.36 -17.80
N THR A 47 -1.64 13.54 -17.52
CA THR A 47 -3.08 13.71 -17.25
C THR A 47 -3.92 13.30 -18.44
N ASP A 48 -4.88 12.39 -18.24
CA ASP A 48 -5.68 11.76 -19.30
C ASP A 48 -4.83 11.06 -20.39
N GLY A 49 -3.52 10.87 -20.14
CA GLY A 49 -2.55 10.34 -21.09
C GLY A 49 -2.22 8.87 -20.86
N SER A 50 -1.39 8.32 -21.74
CA SER A 50 -0.92 6.93 -21.67
C SER A 50 0.58 6.83 -21.90
N LEU A 51 1.28 6.16 -20.99
CA LEU A 51 2.69 5.76 -21.11
C LEU A 51 2.78 4.23 -21.03
N VAL A 52 3.00 3.57 -22.16
CA VAL A 52 2.81 2.11 -22.28
C VAL A 52 4.00 1.42 -22.92
N SER A 53 4.44 0.29 -22.37
CA SER A 53 5.53 -0.54 -22.91
C SER A 53 5.15 -2.03 -22.94
N ASP A 54 5.40 -2.73 -24.04
CA ASP A 54 5.17 -4.19 -24.09
C ASP A 54 6.23 -4.99 -23.30
N LYS A 55 7.34 -4.34 -22.93
CA LYS A 55 8.44 -4.87 -22.09
C LYS A 55 8.65 -3.94 -20.89
N ALA A 56 9.84 -3.95 -20.28
CA ALA A 56 10.13 -3.13 -19.11
C ALA A 56 10.08 -1.61 -19.39
N LEU A 57 9.42 -0.85 -18.51
CA LEU A 57 9.37 0.61 -18.53
C LEU A 57 10.10 1.18 -17.32
N ILE A 58 11.03 2.11 -17.57
CA ILE A 58 11.70 2.88 -16.52
C ILE A 58 11.20 4.33 -16.60
N VAL A 59 10.61 4.82 -15.51
CA VAL A 59 10.14 6.20 -15.37
C VAL A 59 10.95 6.89 -14.28
N ARG A 60 11.78 7.86 -14.65
CA ARG A 60 12.68 8.57 -13.73
C ARG A 60 12.40 10.06 -13.75
N ILE A 61 11.56 10.52 -12.82
CA ILE A 61 11.14 11.91 -12.73
C ILE A 61 11.82 12.55 -11.52
N ALA A 62 12.52 13.66 -11.70
CA ALA A 62 13.25 14.27 -10.59
C ALA A 62 12.33 14.93 -9.55
N GLN A 63 11.20 15.47 -10.00
CA GLN A 63 10.24 16.20 -9.17
C GLN A 63 8.85 15.56 -9.25
N LEU A 64 7.91 16.24 -9.91
CA LEU A 64 6.50 15.86 -9.97
C LEU A 64 6.21 14.98 -11.18
N LEU A 65 5.63 13.82 -10.91
CA LEU A 65 4.93 12.99 -11.87
C LEU A 65 3.41 13.12 -11.63
N THR A 66 2.72 13.77 -12.56
CA THR A 66 1.26 13.82 -12.57
C THR A 66 0.74 12.73 -13.51
N ASN A 67 0.03 11.75 -12.97
CA ASN A 67 -0.68 10.72 -13.71
C ASN A 67 -2.17 10.79 -13.35
N LEU A 68 -2.83 11.93 -13.55
CA LEU A 68 -4.23 12.12 -13.16
C LEU A 68 -5.17 11.59 -14.25
N ARG A 69 -6.06 10.64 -13.94
CA ARG A 69 -6.88 9.92 -14.95
C ARG A 69 -6.06 9.30 -16.10
N GLY A 70 -4.75 9.16 -15.90
CA GLY A 70 -3.82 8.62 -16.87
C GLY A 70 -3.56 7.14 -16.66
N GLN A 71 -2.77 6.58 -17.57
CA GLN A 71 -2.26 5.22 -17.48
C GLN A 71 -0.74 5.19 -17.64
N ILE A 72 -0.07 4.50 -16.72
CA ILE A 72 1.32 4.05 -16.87
C ILE A 72 1.31 2.53 -16.74
N SER A 73 1.65 1.80 -17.80
CA SER A 73 1.59 0.35 -17.78
C SER A 73 2.70 -0.32 -18.59
N ALA A 74 3.20 -1.46 -18.09
CA ALA A 74 4.25 -2.21 -18.78
C ALA A 74 4.33 -3.68 -18.37
N ASN A 75 5.18 -4.47 -19.03
CA ASN A 75 5.60 -5.79 -18.53
C ASN A 75 6.89 -5.65 -17.71
N GLY A 76 6.74 -5.10 -16.50
CA GLY A 76 7.83 -4.65 -15.64
C GLY A 76 7.87 -3.13 -15.57
N VAL A 77 7.69 -2.56 -14.37
CA VAL A 77 7.79 -1.10 -14.16
C VAL A 77 8.81 -0.82 -13.07
N THR A 78 9.73 0.10 -13.35
CA THR A 78 10.59 0.74 -12.34
C THR A 78 10.32 2.24 -12.37
N LEU A 79 9.88 2.81 -11.26
CA LEU A 79 9.45 4.21 -11.19
C LEU A 79 10.15 4.94 -10.04
N SER A 80 10.61 6.15 -10.30
CA SER A 80 11.09 7.06 -9.26
C SER A 80 10.58 8.48 -9.50
N ALA A 81 10.14 9.14 -8.42
CA ALA A 81 9.64 10.51 -8.41
C ALA A 81 9.77 11.14 -7.02
N ALA A 82 9.99 12.45 -6.91
CA ALA A 82 9.88 13.12 -5.62
C ALA A 82 8.41 13.20 -5.16
N ALA A 83 7.48 13.37 -6.11
CA ALA A 83 6.05 13.29 -5.85
C ALA A 83 5.33 12.62 -7.02
N LEU A 84 4.33 11.79 -6.70
CA LEU A 84 3.45 11.13 -7.66
C LEU A 84 1.99 11.41 -7.29
N ASP A 85 1.26 12.05 -8.22
CA ASP A 85 -0.20 12.16 -8.18
C ASP A 85 -0.79 11.11 -9.14
N ASN A 86 -1.42 10.08 -8.59
CA ASN A 86 -2.05 8.97 -9.31
C ASN A 86 -3.56 8.90 -9.02
N ARG A 87 -4.18 10.03 -8.65
CA ARG A 87 -5.61 10.05 -8.35
C ARG A 87 -6.43 9.69 -9.59
N ASN A 88 -7.50 8.91 -9.39
CA ASN A 88 -8.39 8.41 -10.45
C ASN A 88 -7.64 7.73 -11.63
N ALA A 89 -6.45 7.19 -11.42
CA ALA A 89 -5.56 6.72 -12.47
C ALA A 89 -4.99 5.34 -12.20
N GLU A 90 -4.27 4.80 -13.18
CA GLU A 90 -3.63 3.49 -13.07
C GLU A 90 -2.12 3.56 -13.31
N LEU A 91 -1.38 2.97 -12.38
CA LEU A 91 0.01 2.58 -12.50
C LEU A 91 0.08 1.05 -12.34
N SER A 92 0.34 0.33 -13.42
CA SER A 92 0.25 -1.13 -13.45
C SER A 92 1.42 -1.84 -14.11
N SER A 93 1.67 -3.09 -13.70
CA SER A 93 2.66 -3.96 -14.32
C SER A 93 2.11 -5.37 -14.52
N LEU A 94 2.26 -5.93 -15.73
CA LEU A 94 2.02 -7.34 -16.00
C LEU A 94 3.11 -8.25 -15.39
N GLY A 95 4.25 -7.68 -15.00
CA GLY A 95 5.31 -8.34 -14.25
C GLY A 95 5.47 -7.68 -12.87
N SER A 96 6.72 -7.53 -12.43
CA SER A 96 7.02 -6.83 -11.17
C SER A 96 6.86 -5.32 -11.30
N LEU A 97 6.56 -4.66 -10.19
CA LEU A 97 6.50 -3.20 -10.08
C LEU A 97 7.38 -2.77 -8.91
N THR A 98 8.37 -1.92 -9.19
CA THR A 98 9.20 -1.28 -8.17
C THR A 98 9.04 0.23 -8.26
N ALA A 99 8.69 0.87 -7.15
CA ALA A 99 8.50 2.33 -7.08
C ALA A 99 9.24 2.93 -5.88
N THR A 100 9.94 4.03 -6.10
CA THR A 100 10.61 4.84 -5.06
C THR A 100 10.11 6.28 -5.13
N ILE A 101 9.26 6.69 -4.18
CA ILE A 101 8.52 7.95 -4.26
C ILE A 101 8.71 8.79 -3.01
N GLY A 102 8.93 10.09 -3.10
CA GLY A 102 8.90 10.94 -1.90
C GLY A 102 7.49 10.97 -1.28
N GLN A 103 6.51 11.52 -2.00
CA GLN A 103 5.10 11.55 -1.60
C GLN A 103 4.21 10.96 -2.69
N PHE A 104 3.38 9.99 -2.33
CA PHE A 104 2.51 9.27 -3.25
C PHE A 104 1.03 9.48 -2.90
N ASP A 105 0.33 10.26 -3.73
CA ASP A 105 -1.12 10.41 -3.68
C ASP A 105 -1.79 9.39 -4.63
N ASN A 106 -2.35 8.32 -4.05
CA ASN A 106 -3.08 7.27 -4.75
C ASN A 106 -4.58 7.29 -4.39
N ARG A 107 -5.10 8.44 -3.95
CA ARG A 107 -6.49 8.56 -3.52
C ARG A 107 -7.49 8.48 -4.66
N GLU A 108 -8.77 8.49 -4.30
CA GLU A 108 -9.87 8.69 -5.24
C GLU A 108 -9.80 7.70 -6.41
N LYS A 109 -9.93 6.40 -6.13
CA LYS A 109 -9.83 5.32 -7.13
C LYS A 109 -8.49 5.23 -7.86
N GLY A 110 -7.42 5.83 -7.34
CA GLY A 110 -6.06 5.56 -7.77
C GLY A 110 -5.70 4.09 -7.61
N ARG A 111 -4.96 3.54 -8.57
CA ARG A 111 -4.60 2.12 -8.64
C ARG A 111 -3.11 1.94 -8.81
N LEU A 112 -2.50 1.16 -7.92
CA LEU A 112 -1.15 0.61 -8.03
C LEU A 112 -1.24 -0.91 -8.11
N LEU A 113 -0.92 -1.50 -9.27
CA LEU A 113 -1.19 -2.91 -9.53
C LEU A 113 0.04 -3.65 -10.05
N ALA A 114 0.33 -4.84 -9.51
CA ALA A 114 1.33 -5.73 -10.05
C ALA A 114 0.79 -7.16 -10.21
N ASN A 115 0.94 -7.74 -11.40
CA ASN A 115 0.73 -9.17 -11.60
C ASN A 115 1.94 -10.00 -11.12
N GLY A 116 3.08 -9.36 -10.87
CA GLY A 116 4.23 -9.93 -10.19
C GLY A 116 4.36 -9.42 -8.75
N ALA A 117 5.62 -9.35 -8.28
CA ALA A 117 5.94 -8.74 -7.00
C ALA A 117 5.79 -7.22 -7.05
N LEU A 118 5.29 -6.62 -5.97
CA LEU A 118 5.17 -5.19 -5.79
C LEU A 118 6.10 -4.75 -4.67
N LEU A 119 7.04 -3.85 -4.98
CA LEU A 119 7.88 -3.17 -4.00
C LEU A 119 7.64 -1.66 -4.10
N LEU A 120 7.13 -1.07 -3.03
CA LEU A 120 7.01 0.38 -2.89
C LEU A 120 7.88 0.85 -1.73
N THR A 121 8.74 1.82 -2.00
CA THR A 121 9.40 2.62 -0.96
C THR A 121 8.92 4.06 -1.08
N ALA A 122 8.35 4.64 -0.03
CA ALA A 122 7.93 6.03 -0.06
C ALA A 122 7.98 6.76 1.28
N GLY A 123 8.10 8.08 1.27
CA GLY A 123 7.94 8.86 2.49
C GLY A 123 6.48 8.84 2.98
N GLY A 124 5.53 9.06 2.08
CA GLY A 124 4.10 8.94 2.39
C GLY A 124 3.33 8.23 1.29
N LEU A 125 2.44 7.33 1.68
CA LEU A 125 1.40 6.80 0.80
C LEU A 125 0.02 7.21 1.31
N ASN A 126 -0.68 8.00 0.50
CA ASN A 126 -2.09 8.32 0.70
C ASN A 126 -2.97 7.48 -0.24
N ASN A 127 -3.55 6.41 0.31
CA ASN A 127 -4.39 5.44 -0.37
C ASN A 127 -5.87 5.54 0.05
N LEU A 128 -6.33 6.71 0.53
CA LEU A 128 -7.74 6.95 0.86
C LEU A 128 -8.63 6.71 -0.37
N ASN A 129 -9.56 5.74 -0.27
CA ASN A 129 -10.36 5.26 -1.42
C ASN A 129 -9.52 4.78 -2.62
N GLY A 130 -8.26 4.40 -2.40
CA GLY A 130 -7.35 3.89 -3.42
C GLY A 130 -7.14 2.38 -3.33
N ILE A 131 -6.47 1.81 -4.32
CA ILE A 131 -6.12 0.39 -4.38
C ILE A 131 -4.62 0.23 -4.59
N VAL A 132 -4.01 -0.59 -3.74
CA VAL A 132 -2.68 -1.17 -3.92
C VAL A 132 -2.81 -2.69 -3.94
N SER A 133 -2.35 -3.35 -5.01
CA SER A 133 -2.58 -4.79 -5.18
C SER A 133 -1.42 -5.50 -5.88
N GLY A 134 -1.03 -6.67 -5.36
CA GLY A 134 -0.04 -7.55 -5.97
C GLY A 134 -0.51 -9.00 -6.03
N GLN A 135 -0.25 -9.69 -7.13
CA GLN A 135 -0.55 -11.13 -7.29
C GLN A 135 0.55 -12.04 -6.70
N GLN A 136 1.72 -11.49 -6.41
CA GLN A 136 2.77 -12.17 -5.63
C GLN A 136 2.95 -11.46 -4.27
N GLY A 137 4.18 -11.31 -3.79
CA GLY A 137 4.48 -10.53 -2.59
C GLY A 137 4.27 -9.03 -2.82
N VAL A 138 3.70 -8.36 -1.83
CA VAL A 138 3.62 -6.90 -1.74
C VAL A 138 4.46 -6.46 -0.54
N GLN A 139 5.48 -5.64 -0.77
CA GLN A 139 6.28 -5.02 0.28
C GLN A 139 6.13 -3.50 0.20
N LEU A 140 5.65 -2.89 1.28
CA LEU A 140 5.55 -1.43 1.43
C LEU A 140 6.50 -0.96 2.52
N ASN A 141 7.51 -0.17 2.13
CA ASN A 141 8.45 0.50 3.02
C ASN A 141 8.10 1.99 3.05
N LEU A 142 7.45 2.46 4.11
CA LEU A 142 6.82 3.77 4.15
C LEU A 142 7.27 4.56 5.39
N ASP A 143 7.27 5.90 5.36
CA ASP A 143 7.27 6.64 6.63
C ASP A 143 5.87 6.72 7.22
N GLN A 144 4.86 6.93 6.38
CA GLN A 144 3.46 7.01 6.78
C GLN A 144 2.56 6.30 5.77
N LEU A 145 1.52 5.62 6.27
CA LEU A 145 0.46 5.03 5.46
C LEU A 145 -0.90 5.57 5.87
N ASN A 146 -1.62 6.17 4.93
CA ASN A 146 -3.05 6.45 5.04
C ASN A 146 -3.83 5.53 4.11
N ASN A 147 -4.40 4.44 4.63
CA ASN A 147 -5.27 3.49 3.93
C ASN A 147 -6.73 3.61 4.39
N THR A 148 -7.17 4.80 4.79
CA THR A 148 -8.48 4.98 5.41
C THR A 148 -9.63 5.02 4.40
N GLY A 149 -10.87 5.06 4.91
CA GLY A 149 -12.08 5.44 4.18
C GLY A 149 -12.30 4.64 2.90
N GLY A 150 -12.21 3.31 2.96
CA GLY A 150 -12.34 2.42 1.81
C GLY A 150 -11.04 2.13 1.06
N GLY A 151 -9.90 2.63 1.53
CA GLY A 151 -8.58 2.26 1.01
C GLY A 151 -8.34 0.74 1.13
N SER A 152 -7.71 0.16 0.10
CA SER A 152 -7.39 -1.26 0.06
C SER A 152 -5.93 -1.51 -0.28
N VAL A 153 -5.26 -2.32 0.54
CA VAL A 153 -3.98 -2.95 0.23
C VAL A 153 -4.19 -4.46 0.24
N PHE A 154 -3.88 -5.11 -0.87
CA PHE A 154 -4.05 -6.54 -1.04
C PHE A 154 -2.80 -7.22 -1.58
N ALA A 155 -2.42 -8.35 -0.98
CA ALA A 155 -1.41 -9.24 -1.51
C ALA A 155 -1.96 -10.66 -1.62
N LYS A 156 -1.81 -11.28 -2.79
CA LYS A 156 -2.23 -12.68 -2.97
C LYS A 156 -1.26 -13.68 -2.31
N SER A 157 0.04 -13.39 -2.24
CA SER A 157 1.02 -14.31 -1.65
C SER A 157 1.48 -13.90 -0.26
N SER A 158 1.97 -12.67 -0.09
CA SER A 158 2.39 -12.17 1.22
C SER A 158 2.34 -10.66 1.25
N LEU A 159 1.91 -10.10 2.38
CA LEU A 159 1.90 -8.66 2.62
C LEU A 159 2.94 -8.32 3.68
N GLY A 160 3.95 -7.57 3.29
CA GLY A 160 4.95 -6.99 4.18
C GLY A 160 4.76 -5.48 4.30
N LEU A 161 4.68 -4.98 5.53
CA LEU A 161 4.54 -3.56 5.85
C LEU A 161 5.65 -3.16 6.81
N THR A 162 6.44 -2.17 6.40
CA THR A 162 7.43 -1.50 7.24
C THR A 162 7.14 -0.02 7.21
N VAL A 163 6.46 0.48 8.24
CA VAL A 163 6.05 1.88 8.37
C VAL A 163 6.87 2.52 9.49
N SER A 164 7.65 3.57 9.24
CA SER A 164 8.48 4.17 10.30
C SER A 164 7.63 4.95 11.33
N GLY A 165 6.50 5.49 10.91
CA GLY A 165 5.55 6.22 11.74
C GLY A 165 4.16 5.56 11.79
N THR A 166 3.10 6.31 11.45
CA THR A 166 1.72 5.86 11.67
C THR A 166 1.18 5.07 10.49
N LEU A 167 0.57 3.93 10.81
CA LEU A 167 -0.31 3.18 9.93
C LEU A 167 -1.76 3.55 10.25
N LYS A 168 -2.45 4.25 9.34
CA LYS A 168 -3.88 4.52 9.44
C LYS A 168 -4.65 3.60 8.49
N ASN A 169 -5.48 2.75 9.06
CA ASN A 169 -6.35 1.81 8.36
C ASN A 169 -7.82 1.93 8.83
N ASP A 170 -8.21 3.06 9.43
CA ASP A 170 -9.60 3.30 9.83
C ASP A 170 -10.54 3.18 8.62
N GLN A 171 -11.54 2.30 8.70
CA GLN A 171 -12.44 1.95 7.59
C GLN A 171 -11.71 1.45 6.32
N GLY A 172 -10.46 1.02 6.47
CA GLY A 172 -9.61 0.48 5.40
C GLY A 172 -9.50 -1.05 5.45
N VAL A 173 -8.87 -1.61 4.43
CA VAL A 173 -8.57 -3.04 4.36
C VAL A 173 -7.09 -3.27 4.06
N LEU A 174 -6.42 -4.03 4.92
CA LEU A 174 -5.14 -4.67 4.67
C LEU A 174 -5.37 -6.18 4.63
N ARG A 175 -5.16 -6.83 3.48
CA ARG A 175 -5.42 -8.26 3.33
C ARG A 175 -4.26 -8.98 2.68
N SER A 176 -3.88 -10.11 3.27
CA SER A 176 -2.98 -11.11 2.67
C SER A 176 -3.70 -12.44 2.51
N ASP A 177 -3.62 -13.05 1.32
CA ASP A 177 -4.05 -14.44 1.10
C ASP A 177 -2.93 -15.46 1.42
N GLY A 178 -1.79 -14.99 1.92
CA GLY A 178 -0.79 -15.82 2.60
C GLY A 178 -0.36 -15.17 3.91
N SER A 179 0.94 -14.98 4.14
CA SER A 179 1.42 -14.39 5.40
C SER A 179 1.29 -12.86 5.42
N LEU A 180 1.19 -12.30 6.62
CA LEU A 180 1.23 -10.87 6.87
C LEU A 180 2.33 -10.54 7.88
N THR A 181 3.23 -9.63 7.51
CA THR A 181 4.19 -9.03 8.45
C THR A 181 3.98 -7.53 8.48
N GLY A 182 3.92 -6.95 9.68
CA GLY A 182 3.68 -5.52 9.87
C GLY A 182 4.55 -4.94 10.98
N SER A 183 5.14 -3.79 10.71
CA SER A 183 5.79 -2.96 11.73
C SER A 183 5.40 -1.49 11.54
N ALA A 184 5.08 -0.81 12.64
CA ALA A 184 4.77 0.61 12.67
C ALA A 184 5.12 1.25 14.02
N ALA A 185 5.23 2.58 14.07
CA ALA A 185 5.23 3.28 15.35
C ALA A 185 3.86 3.15 16.03
N SER A 186 2.79 3.47 15.31
CA SER A 186 1.41 3.40 15.81
C SER A 186 0.45 2.85 14.76
N LEU A 187 -0.66 2.26 15.22
CA LEU A 187 -1.70 1.70 14.35
C LEU A 187 -3.08 2.21 14.73
N ALA A 188 -3.79 2.79 13.77
CA ALA A 188 -5.23 3.08 13.86
C ALA A 188 -6.00 2.16 12.90
N ASN A 189 -6.95 1.39 13.40
CA ASN A 189 -7.72 0.39 12.66
C ASN A 189 -9.22 0.44 13.03
N SER A 190 -9.74 1.62 13.34
CA SER A 190 -11.11 1.80 13.80
C SER A 190 -12.09 1.48 12.66
N ALA A 191 -13.02 0.55 12.89
CA ALA A 191 -13.89 -0.01 11.85
C ALA A 191 -13.13 -0.53 10.59
N GLY A 192 -11.81 -0.77 10.70
CA GLY A 192 -10.96 -1.29 9.65
C GLY A 192 -10.80 -2.79 9.74
N SER A 193 -10.17 -3.39 8.72
CA SER A 193 -9.84 -4.80 8.69
C SER A 193 -8.37 -5.02 8.32
N ILE A 194 -7.69 -5.82 9.14
CA ILE A 194 -6.37 -6.38 8.88
C ILE A 194 -6.51 -7.90 8.92
N SER A 195 -6.24 -8.59 7.82
CA SER A 195 -6.45 -10.04 7.73
C SER A 195 -5.33 -10.77 6.99
N SER A 196 -5.10 -12.01 7.39
CA SER A 196 -4.08 -12.91 6.84
C SER A 196 -4.61 -14.34 6.79
N ALA A 197 -4.60 -14.97 5.60
CA ALA A 197 -4.94 -16.40 5.49
C ALA A 197 -3.81 -17.32 6.01
N GLY A 198 -2.60 -16.80 6.14
CA GLY A 198 -1.46 -17.47 6.79
C GLY A 198 -1.07 -16.81 8.10
N VAL A 199 0.14 -17.10 8.59
CA VAL A 199 0.70 -16.51 9.82
C VAL A 199 0.75 -14.98 9.71
N ALA A 200 0.29 -14.32 10.75
CA ALA A 200 0.37 -12.87 10.90
C ALA A 200 1.32 -12.51 12.05
N SER A 201 2.28 -11.61 11.80
CA SER A 201 3.16 -11.03 12.81
C SER A 201 3.14 -9.52 12.70
N ILE A 202 2.60 -8.84 13.73
CA ILE A 202 2.41 -7.40 13.77
C ILE A 202 3.11 -6.85 15.01
N SER A 203 4.06 -5.93 14.81
CA SER A 203 4.83 -5.29 15.88
C SER A 203 4.66 -3.78 15.83
N ILE A 204 4.04 -3.20 16.85
CA ILE A 204 3.75 -1.77 16.96
C ILE A 204 4.50 -1.23 18.16
N ASN A 205 5.24 -0.13 18.00
CA ASN A 205 6.07 0.37 19.11
C ASN A 205 5.21 1.05 20.19
N ASP A 206 4.24 1.85 19.76
CA ASP A 206 3.36 2.66 20.60
C ASP A 206 1.97 1.99 20.69
N GLY A 207 0.91 2.76 20.52
CA GLY A 207 -0.47 2.30 20.66
C GLY A 207 -1.06 1.67 19.39
N VAL A 208 -1.90 0.66 19.61
CA VAL A 208 -2.85 0.11 18.65
C VAL A 208 -4.27 0.53 19.06
N VAL A 209 -5.01 1.12 18.13
CA VAL A 209 -6.44 1.38 18.26
C VAL A 209 -7.19 0.49 17.26
N ASN A 210 -7.98 -0.45 17.78
CA ASN A 210 -8.79 -1.42 17.03
C ASN A 210 -10.28 -1.32 17.38
N GLN A 211 -10.77 -0.11 17.66
CA GLN A 211 -12.15 0.13 18.07
C GLN A 211 -13.14 -0.20 16.94
N GLY A 212 -14.03 -1.18 17.16
CA GLY A 212 -14.93 -1.71 16.13
C GLY A 212 -14.22 -2.32 14.91
N GLY A 213 -12.89 -2.43 14.96
CA GLY A 213 -12.04 -2.96 13.91
C GLY A 213 -11.78 -4.45 14.07
N GLN A 214 -11.07 -5.02 13.09
CA GLN A 214 -10.71 -6.43 13.09
C GLN A 214 -9.23 -6.64 12.75
N ILE A 215 -8.57 -7.49 13.53
CA ILE A 215 -7.22 -8.03 13.25
C ILE A 215 -7.31 -9.55 13.31
N LEU A 216 -7.18 -10.20 12.16
CA LEU A 216 -7.50 -11.62 12.01
C LEU A 216 -6.35 -12.39 11.34
N SER A 217 -6.16 -13.63 11.76
CA SER A 217 -5.36 -14.63 11.04
C SER A 217 -6.09 -15.96 11.00
N ASP A 218 -6.03 -16.68 9.88
CA ASP A 218 -6.51 -18.06 9.79
C ASP A 218 -5.48 -19.07 10.37
N ALA A 219 -4.29 -18.58 10.73
CA ALA A 219 -3.21 -19.32 11.37
C ALA A 219 -2.79 -18.63 12.68
N GLN A 220 -1.51 -18.73 13.06
CA GLN A 220 -0.98 -18.02 14.22
C GLN A 220 -1.00 -16.50 13.99
N LEU A 221 -1.61 -15.76 14.91
CA LEU A 221 -1.47 -14.31 15.03
C LEU A 221 -0.52 -13.98 16.19
N THR A 222 0.52 -13.21 15.91
CA THR A 222 1.37 -12.57 16.91
C THR A 222 1.19 -11.07 16.83
N LEU A 223 0.78 -10.44 17.93
CA LEU A 223 0.63 -9.00 18.05
C LEU A 223 1.46 -8.49 19.22
N VAL A 224 2.37 -7.55 18.94
CA VAL A 224 3.18 -6.84 19.94
C VAL A 224 2.84 -5.36 19.87
N SER A 225 2.61 -4.72 21.03
CA SER A 225 2.29 -3.29 21.12
C SER A 225 2.75 -2.65 22.43
N GLY A 226 2.92 -1.32 22.46
CA GLY A 226 3.10 -0.58 23.72
C GLY A 226 1.79 -0.44 24.49
N SER A 227 0.69 -0.24 23.78
CA SER A 227 -0.68 -0.34 24.32
C SER A 227 -1.64 -0.84 23.25
N LEU A 228 -2.77 -1.39 23.68
CA LEU A 228 -3.80 -1.93 22.81
C LEU A 228 -5.18 -1.54 23.33
N ASP A 229 -5.93 -0.79 22.52
CA ASP A 229 -7.35 -0.55 22.68
C ASP A 229 -8.12 -1.38 21.65
N ASN A 230 -8.77 -2.43 22.12
CA ASN A 230 -9.66 -3.31 21.37
C ASN A 230 -11.13 -3.12 21.79
N SER A 231 -11.47 -1.96 22.34
CA SER A 231 -12.81 -1.69 22.85
C SER A 231 -13.84 -1.50 21.73
N GLN A 232 -15.10 -1.21 22.09
CA GLN A 232 -16.17 -0.88 21.16
C GLN A 232 -16.38 -1.95 20.07
N SER A 233 -16.55 -3.20 20.47
CA SER A 233 -16.69 -4.35 19.56
C SER A 233 -15.47 -4.62 18.67
N GLY A 234 -14.28 -4.16 19.05
CA GLY A 234 -13.02 -4.57 18.44
C GLY A 234 -12.85 -6.10 18.49
N ARG A 235 -12.24 -6.67 17.44
CA ARG A 235 -12.01 -8.11 17.33
C ARG A 235 -10.57 -8.42 16.96
N ILE A 236 -9.94 -9.28 17.75
CA ILE A 236 -8.64 -9.86 17.48
C ILE A 236 -8.77 -11.38 17.55
N ALA A 237 -8.42 -12.08 16.47
CA ALA A 237 -8.56 -13.54 16.43
C ALA A 237 -7.51 -14.27 15.59
N GLY A 238 -7.20 -15.50 15.99
CA GLY A 238 -6.27 -16.40 15.29
C GLY A 238 -6.57 -17.89 15.51
N ASN A 239 -5.97 -18.77 14.72
CA ASN A 239 -5.88 -20.20 15.02
C ASN A 239 -4.64 -20.51 15.87
N GLY A 240 -4.52 -19.79 16.98
CA GLY A 240 -3.28 -19.52 17.68
C GLY A 240 -3.12 -18.02 17.83
N LEU A 241 -2.93 -17.55 19.06
CA LEU A 241 -2.81 -16.13 19.37
C LEU A 241 -1.75 -15.90 20.44
N THR A 242 -0.77 -15.06 20.11
CA THR A 242 0.19 -14.52 21.06
C THR A 242 0.05 -13.01 21.08
N LEU A 243 -0.43 -12.46 22.18
CA LEU A 243 -0.57 -11.02 22.40
C LEU A 243 0.40 -10.58 23.49
N THR A 244 1.33 -9.70 23.13
CA THR A 244 2.20 -8.99 24.09
C THR A 244 1.90 -7.51 24.03
N THR A 245 1.50 -6.90 25.14
CA THR A 245 1.21 -5.46 25.19
C THR A 245 1.48 -4.85 26.56
N GLY A 246 1.53 -3.52 26.64
CA GLY A 246 1.50 -2.81 27.92
C GLY A 246 0.09 -2.78 28.50
N ALA A 247 -0.58 -1.64 28.38
CA ALA A 247 -1.99 -1.53 28.75
C ALA A 247 -2.87 -2.14 27.67
N PHE A 248 -3.73 -3.09 28.06
CA PHE A 248 -4.72 -3.73 27.20
C PHE A 248 -6.12 -3.34 27.65
N ASP A 249 -6.86 -2.66 26.78
CA ASP A 249 -8.26 -2.34 26.96
C ASP A 249 -9.14 -3.15 26.00
N ASN A 250 -9.98 -4.02 26.54
CA ASN A 250 -10.89 -4.93 25.83
C ASN A 250 -12.35 -4.76 26.28
N HIS A 251 -12.68 -3.64 26.92
CA HIS A 251 -14.04 -3.40 27.40
C HIS A 251 -15.02 -3.06 26.26
N GLN A 252 -16.32 -2.90 26.57
CA GLN A 252 -17.37 -2.55 25.59
C GLN A 252 -17.45 -3.54 24.42
N ASP A 253 -17.70 -4.81 24.74
CA ASP A 253 -17.80 -5.92 23.78
C ASP A 253 -16.53 -6.18 22.95
N GLY A 254 -15.35 -5.74 23.41
CA GLY A 254 -14.06 -6.14 22.84
C GLY A 254 -13.89 -7.66 22.88
N ARG A 255 -13.26 -8.23 21.85
CA ARG A 255 -13.09 -9.69 21.69
C ARG A 255 -11.66 -10.06 21.35
N LEU A 256 -11.06 -10.90 22.18
CA LEU A 256 -9.77 -11.56 21.98
C LEU A 256 -9.98 -13.07 21.94
N THR A 257 -9.98 -13.68 20.76
CA THR A 257 -10.31 -15.12 20.62
C THR A 257 -9.23 -15.92 19.91
N SER A 258 -9.10 -17.20 20.26
CA SER A 258 -8.25 -18.14 19.55
C SER A 258 -8.98 -19.47 19.39
N THR A 259 -8.90 -20.12 18.24
CA THR A 259 -9.31 -21.52 18.08
C THR A 259 -8.19 -22.49 18.44
N GLY A 260 -6.95 -21.99 18.60
CA GLY A 260 -5.80 -22.73 19.08
C GLY A 260 -5.35 -22.24 20.46
N ALA A 261 -4.04 -22.30 20.73
CA ALA A 261 -3.50 -21.73 21.97
C ALA A 261 -3.72 -20.20 22.02
N LEU A 262 -3.95 -19.67 23.22
CA LEU A 262 -4.00 -18.23 23.48
C LEU A 262 -2.99 -17.90 24.58
N GLN A 263 -2.02 -17.06 24.25
CA GLN A 263 -1.05 -16.51 25.18
C GLN A 263 -1.25 -15.00 25.25
N LEU A 264 -1.59 -14.50 26.43
CA LEU A 264 -1.73 -13.08 26.72
C LEU A 264 -0.67 -12.66 27.74
N ASN A 265 0.18 -11.72 27.35
CA ASN A 265 1.16 -11.06 28.20
C ASN A 265 0.88 -9.55 28.17
N ALA A 266 0.20 -9.05 29.20
CA ALA A 266 -0.17 -7.64 29.32
C ALA A 266 0.26 -7.07 30.67
N GLY A 267 0.70 -5.82 30.70
CA GLY A 267 1.04 -5.11 31.93
C GLY A 267 -0.19 -4.71 32.76
N LEU A 268 -1.27 -4.31 32.09
CA LEU A 268 -2.58 -4.04 32.68
C LEU A 268 -3.66 -4.55 31.73
N VAL A 269 -4.73 -5.12 32.28
CA VAL A 269 -5.88 -5.58 31.49
C VAL A 269 -7.16 -4.95 32.02
N ASN A 270 -7.87 -4.23 31.16
CA ASN A 270 -9.27 -3.90 31.34
C ASN A 270 -10.13 -4.81 30.45
N ASN A 271 -10.93 -5.68 31.06
CA ASN A 271 -11.86 -6.57 30.35
C ASN A 271 -13.29 -6.43 30.92
N SER A 272 -13.65 -5.23 31.39
CA SER A 272 -14.98 -4.91 31.90
C SER A 272 -16.02 -4.86 30.78
N ASP A 273 -17.29 -4.58 31.13
CA ASP A 273 -18.34 -4.18 30.19
C ASP A 273 -18.49 -5.12 28.98
N ALA A 274 -18.64 -6.41 29.29
CA ALA A 274 -18.81 -7.49 28.33
C ALA A 274 -17.62 -7.80 27.41
N GLY A 275 -16.41 -7.35 27.76
CA GLY A 275 -15.16 -7.82 27.14
C GLY A 275 -15.00 -9.34 27.22
N ARG A 276 -14.52 -9.96 26.14
CA ARG A 276 -14.39 -11.43 25.99
C ARG A 276 -13.02 -11.84 25.48
#